data_AF-A0A9E2L1M8-F1
#
_entry.id   AF-A0A9E2L1M8-F1
#
_cell.length_a   1.000
_cell.length_b   1.000
_cell.length_c   1.000
_cell.angle_alpha   90.00
_cell.angle_beta   90.00
_cell.angle_gamma   90.00
#
_symmetry.space_group_name_H-M   'P 1'
#
loop_
_entity.id
_entity.type
_entity.pdbx_description
1 polymer ?
#
loop_
_entity_poly.entity_id
_entity_poly.type
_entity_poly.pdbx_seq_one_letter_code
_entity_poly.pdbx_strand_id
1 'polypeptide(L)'
;ADIASDLVKTEFSLESFSNYRKAVSNLMKFIVHTNYEVKMNIRRRPSRRFKTEKFYLIDIVDKKIDKLAADILENHLETLQVLVRIDEINGLVVDLIT
;
A
#
# COMPACT_ATOMS: atom_id res chain seq x y z
N ALA A 1 18.88 -21.33 -18.39
CA ALA A 1 18.60 -19.90 -18.12
C ALA A 1 17.29 -19.83 -17.34
N ASP A 2 17.20 -20.57 -16.23
CA ASP A 2 15.91 -21.02 -15.71
C ASP A 2 15.64 -20.58 -14.27
N ILE A 3 16.67 -20.06 -13.57
CA ILE A 3 16.54 -19.61 -12.18
C ILE A 3 15.66 -18.36 -12.08
N ALA A 4 15.76 -17.43 -13.05
CA ALA A 4 14.93 -16.23 -13.07
C ALA A 4 13.47 -16.52 -13.47
N SER A 5 13.22 -17.53 -14.31
CA SER A 5 11.86 -17.94 -14.68
C SER A 5 11.16 -18.70 -13.56
N ASP A 6 11.88 -19.50 -12.78
CA ASP A 6 11.32 -20.25 -11.65
C ASP A 6 11.14 -19.40 -10.39
N LEU A 7 11.95 -18.35 -10.20
CA LEU A 7 11.70 -17.31 -9.18
C LEU A 7 10.47 -16.44 -9.49
N VAL A 8 10.12 -16.25 -10.77
CA VAL A 8 8.89 -15.54 -11.16
C VAL A 8 7.64 -16.42 -10.96
N LYS A 9 7.81 -17.74 -10.91
CA LYS A 9 6.77 -18.72 -10.61
C LYS A 9 6.62 -19.03 -9.12
N THR A 10 7.39 -18.42 -8.22
CA THR A 10 7.10 -18.50 -6.78
C THR A 10 5.83 -17.70 -6.50
N GLU A 11 4.73 -18.42 -6.63
CA GLU A 11 3.34 -18.06 -6.55
C GLU A 11 3.05 -16.72 -5.87
N PHE A 12 2.48 -15.81 -6.65
CA PHE A 12 1.58 -14.79 -6.12
C PHE A 12 0.35 -15.50 -5.54
N SER A 13 0.51 -16.17 -4.40
CA SER A 13 -0.57 -16.87 -3.74
C SER A 13 -1.49 -15.85 -3.10
N LEU A 14 -2.78 -16.21 -3.00
CA LEU A 14 -3.76 -15.42 -2.25
C LEU A 14 -3.30 -15.16 -0.81
N GLU A 15 -2.52 -16.06 -0.24
CA GLU A 15 -1.91 -15.92 1.08
C GLU A 15 -0.84 -14.83 1.11
N SER A 16 0.11 -14.84 0.15
CA SER A 16 1.14 -13.82 0.01
C SER A 16 0.53 -12.42 -0.18
N PHE A 17 -0.53 -12.32 -0.99
CA PHE A 17 -1.25 -11.06 -1.17
C PHE A 17 -1.99 -10.60 0.09
N SER A 18 -2.64 -11.54 0.80
CA SER A 18 -3.31 -11.25 2.08
C SER A 18 -2.32 -10.71 3.12
N ASN A 19 -1.12 -11.29 3.19
CA ASN A 19 -0.05 -10.83 4.07
C ASN A 19 0.46 -9.44 3.67
N TYR A 20 0.64 -9.18 2.37
CA TYR A 20 0.98 -7.86 1.86
C TYR A 20 -0.07 -6.81 2.24
N ARG A 21 -1.36 -7.09 2.00
CA ARG A 21 -2.47 -6.20 2.37
C ARG A 21 -2.48 -5.89 3.87
N LYS A 22 -2.28 -6.90 4.73
CA LYS A 22 -2.18 -6.71 6.19
C LYS A 22 -1.00 -5.82 6.57
N ALA A 23 0.18 -6.05 5.97
CA ALA A 23 1.37 -5.26 6.25
C ALA A 23 1.18 -3.79 5.89
N VAL A 24 0.65 -3.50 4.70
CA VAL A 24 0.39 -2.12 4.26
C VAL A 24 -0.66 -1.45 5.15
N SER A 25 -1.76 -2.15 5.48
CA SER A 25 -2.79 -1.62 6.38
C SER A 25 -2.25 -1.30 7.77
N ASN A 26 -1.40 -2.16 8.33
CA ASN A 26 -0.78 -1.92 9.62
C ASN A 26 0.19 -0.74 9.59
N LEU A 27 0.98 -0.61 8.52
CA LEU A 27 1.87 0.52 8.32
C LEU A 27 1.09 1.83 8.20
N MET A 28 0.01 1.86 7.41
CA MET A 28 -0.89 3.00 7.29
C MET A 28 -1.45 3.43 8.66
N LYS A 29 -1.96 2.49 9.45
CA LYS A 29 -2.46 2.76 10.81
C LYS A 29 -1.38 3.32 11.72
N PHE A 30 -0.17 2.77 11.65
CA PHE A 30 0.98 3.29 12.40
C PHE A 30 1.31 4.72 11.98
N ILE A 31 1.39 5.02 10.68
CA ILE A 31 1.69 6.37 10.18
C ILE A 31 0.63 7.37 10.65
N VAL A 32 -0.65 7.01 10.59
CA VAL A 32 -1.73 7.85 11.09
C VAL A 32 -1.58 8.11 12.58
N HIS A 33 -1.38 7.05 13.38
CA HIS A 33 -1.24 7.15 14.83
C HIS A 33 -0.02 7.99 15.23
N THR A 34 1.15 7.71 14.68
CA THR A 34 2.40 8.46 14.92
C THR A 34 2.27 9.92 14.48
N ASN A 35 1.65 10.20 13.33
CA ASN A 35 1.39 11.59 12.92
C ASN A 35 0.46 12.32 13.89
N TYR A 36 -0.49 11.64 14.53
CA TYR A 36 -1.34 12.24 15.55
C TYR A 36 -0.58 12.47 16.86
N GLU A 37 0.22 11.51 17.32
CA GLU A 37 1.01 11.62 18.55
C GLU A 37 2.10 12.70 18.46
N VAL A 38 2.88 12.72 17.37
CA VAL A 38 3.90 13.75 17.12
C VAL A 38 3.29 15.16 17.13
N LYS A 39 2.07 15.31 16.61
CA LYS A 39 1.34 16.59 16.60
C LYS A 39 0.68 16.96 17.92
N MET A 40 0.40 16.01 18.81
CA MET A 40 0.03 16.36 20.19
C MET A 40 1.22 16.95 20.95
N ASN A 41 2.43 16.45 20.66
CA ASN A 41 3.67 16.91 21.31
C ASN A 41 4.20 18.24 20.76
N ILE A 42 3.97 18.54 19.48
CA ILE A 42 4.28 19.84 18.87
C ILE A 42 3.05 20.73 19.00
N ARG A 43 3.12 21.85 19.75
CA ARG A 43 2.02 22.82 19.96
C ARG A 43 1.47 23.52 18.69
N ARG A 44 1.74 23.01 17.48
CA ARG A 44 1.24 23.52 16.21
C ARG A 44 0.16 22.58 15.68
N ARG A 45 -1.11 23.03 15.73
CA ARG A 45 -2.21 22.30 15.09
C ARG A 45 -1.89 22.13 13.60
N PRO A 46 -2.05 20.94 13.02
CA PRO A 46 -1.87 20.77 11.58
C PRO A 46 -2.84 21.67 10.82
N SER A 47 -2.38 22.25 9.72
CA SER A 47 -3.27 22.88 8.74
C SER A 47 -4.36 21.88 8.34
N ARG A 48 -5.61 22.36 8.25
CA ARG A 48 -6.76 21.55 7.83
C ARG A 48 -6.51 20.86 6.48
N ARG A 49 -5.73 21.49 5.59
CA ARG A 49 -5.31 20.94 4.28
C ARG A 49 -4.43 19.70 4.40
N PHE A 50 -3.37 19.75 5.22
CA PHE A 50 -2.45 18.63 5.42
C PHE A 50 -3.17 17.38 5.95
N LYS A 51 -4.15 17.58 6.84
CA LYS A 51 -4.97 16.50 7.36
C LYS A 51 -5.75 15.84 6.21
N THR A 52 -6.44 16.63 5.40
CA THR A 52 -7.25 16.15 4.27
C THR A 52 -6.42 15.46 3.18
N GLU A 53 -5.25 15.98 2.84
CA GLU A 53 -4.36 15.37 1.83
C GLU A 53 -3.86 13.98 2.25
N LYS A 54 -3.37 13.82 3.48
CA LYS A 54 -2.92 12.50 3.95
C LYS A 54 -4.06 11.50 4.08
N PHE A 55 -5.26 11.94 4.49
CA PHE A 55 -6.45 11.07 4.51
C PHE A 55 -6.88 10.64 3.11
N TYR A 56 -6.83 11.55 2.14
CA TYR A 56 -7.12 11.25 0.75
C TYR A 56 -6.13 10.22 0.17
N LEU A 57 -4.84 10.35 0.49
CA LEU A 57 -3.81 9.44 0.01
C LEU A 57 -3.98 8.01 0.57
N ILE A 58 -4.39 7.89 1.85
CA ILE A 58 -4.73 6.60 2.47
C ILE A 58 -5.92 5.95 1.74
N ASP A 59 -6.99 6.70 1.48
CA ASP A 59 -8.18 6.19 0.76
C ASP A 59 -7.83 5.73 -0.66
N ILE A 60 -6.91 6.41 -1.35
CA ILE A 60 -6.40 5.97 -2.67
C ILE A 60 -5.68 4.62 -2.56
N VAL A 61 -4.80 4.47 -1.57
CA VAL A 61 -4.03 3.23 -1.41
C VAL A 61 -4.94 2.06 -1.09
N ASP A 62 -5.91 2.23 -0.19
CA ASP A 62 -6.88 1.19 0.14
C ASP A 62 -7.65 0.75 -1.12
N LYS A 63 -8.15 1.71 -1.93
CA LYS A 63 -8.84 1.42 -3.20
C LYS A 63 -7.96 0.69 -4.21
N LYS A 64 -6.68 1.04 -4.31
CA LYS A 64 -5.74 0.36 -5.23
C LYS A 64 -5.46 -1.07 -4.78
N ILE A 65 -5.31 -1.32 -3.48
CA ILE A 65 -5.14 -2.67 -2.94
C ILE A 65 -6.40 -3.51 -3.21
N ASP A 66 -7.58 -2.96 -2.96
CA ASP A 66 -8.85 -3.66 -3.19
C ASP A 66 -9.07 -3.97 -4.68
N LYS A 67 -8.72 -3.03 -5.57
CA LYS A 67 -8.77 -3.27 -7.02
C LYS A 67 -7.77 -4.33 -7.46
N LEU A 68 -6.54 -4.31 -6.93
CA LEU A 68 -5.56 -5.35 -7.22
C LEU A 68 -6.07 -6.72 -6.75
N ALA A 69 -6.70 -6.80 -5.58
CA ALA A 69 -7.33 -8.01 -5.06
C ALA A 69 -8.41 -8.55 -6.01
N ALA A 70 -9.31 -7.68 -6.47
CA ALA A 70 -10.38 -8.04 -7.39
C ALA A 70 -9.82 -8.58 -8.71
N ASP A 71 -8.86 -7.86 -9.30
CA ASP A 71 -8.28 -8.23 -10.59
C ASP A 71 -7.44 -9.54 -10.52
N ILE A 72 -6.85 -9.86 -9.36
CA ILE A 72 -6.19 -11.15 -9.12
C ILE A 72 -7.24 -12.28 -9.03
N LEU A 73 -8.34 -12.05 -8.32
CA LEU A 73 -9.42 -13.04 -8.17
C LEU A 73 -10.11 -13.35 -9.50
N GLU A 74 -10.19 -12.35 -10.40
CA GLU A 74 -10.73 -12.52 -11.74
C GLU A 74 -9.77 -13.23 -12.72
N ASN A 75 -8.57 -13.65 -12.26
CA ASN A 75 -7.56 -14.35 -13.08
C ASN A 75 -7.12 -13.59 -14.36
N HIS A 76 -7.34 -12.27 -14.41
CA HIS A 76 -7.10 -11.46 -15.59
C HIS A 76 -5.76 -10.72 -15.61
N LEU A 77 -4.95 -10.85 -14.55
CA LEU A 77 -3.67 -10.13 -14.46
C LEU A 77 -2.46 -11.01 -14.77
N GLU A 78 -1.65 -10.51 -15.68
CA GLU A 78 -0.29 -11.00 -15.90
C GLU A 78 0.60 -10.63 -14.69
N THR A 79 1.53 -11.51 -14.33
CA THR A 79 2.46 -11.32 -13.19
C THR A 79 3.19 -9.99 -13.23
N LEU A 80 3.59 -9.52 -14.41
CA LEU A 80 4.24 -8.21 -14.59
C LEU A 80 3.32 -7.04 -14.22
N GLN A 81 2.03 -7.13 -14.54
CA GLN A 81 1.07 -6.08 -14.23
C GLN A 81 0.77 -6.02 -12.72
N VAL A 82 0.78 -7.16 -12.05
CA VAL A 82 0.68 -7.24 -10.58
C VAL A 82 1.87 -6.51 -9.94
N LEU A 83 3.09 -6.76 -10.41
CA LEU A 83 4.31 -6.12 -9.89
C LEU A 83 4.28 -4.59 -10.05
N VAL A 84 3.94 -4.09 -11.24
CA VAL A 84 3.84 -2.64 -11.49
C VAL A 84 2.85 -1.97 -10.53
N ARG A 85 1.70 -2.61 -10.27
CA ARG A 85 0.70 -2.08 -9.35
C ARG A 85 1.15 -2.09 -7.89
N ILE A 86 1.93 -3.08 -7.49
CA ILE A 86 2.55 -3.13 -6.15
C ILE A 86 3.55 -1.99 -6.01
N ASP A 87 4.38 -1.74 -7.02
CA ASP A 87 5.34 -0.62 -7.00
C ASP A 87 4.64 0.74 -6.90
N GLU A 88 3.51 0.92 -7.60
CA GLU A 88 2.68 2.12 -7.44
C GLU A 88 2.14 2.29 -6.02
N ILE A 89 1.63 1.20 -5.41
CA ILE A 89 1.14 1.22 -4.02
C ILE A 89 2.29 1.58 -3.07
N ASN A 90 3.47 0.99 -3.27
CA ASN A 90 4.65 1.26 -2.45
C ASN A 90 5.08 2.74 -2.57
N GLY A 91 5.04 3.33 -3.78
CA GLY A 91 5.31 4.75 -3.98
C GLY A 91 4.38 5.64 -3.17
N LEU A 92 3.07 5.38 -3.21
CA LEU A 92 2.08 6.13 -2.43
C LEU A 92 2.29 5.97 -0.91
N VAL A 93 2.69 4.79 -0.45
CA VAL A 93 3.02 4.56 0.96
C VAL A 93 4.24 5.40 1.38
N VAL A 94 5.26 5.49 0.53
CA VAL A 94 6.46 6.33 0.77
C VAL A 94 6.09 7.81 0.81
N ASP A 95 5.23 8.27 -0.09
CA ASP A 95 4.71 9.64 -0.12
C ASP A 95 3.94 10.00 1.16
N LEU A 96 3.33 9.02 1.83
CA LEU A 96 2.64 9.24 3.09
C LEU A 96 3.61 9.48 4.27
N ILE A 97 4.79 8.87 4.22
CA ILE A 97 5.83 8.97 5.26
C ILE A 97 6.60 10.27 5.10
N THR A 98 6.86 10.68 3.86
CA THR A 98 7.59 11.90 3.51
C THR A 98 6.71 13.15 3.73
#